data_AF-J9DA90-F1
#
_entry.id   AF-J9DA90-F1
#
_cell.length_a   1.000
_cell.length_b   1.000
_cell.length_c   1.000
_cell.angle_alpha   90.00
_cell.angle_beta   90.00
_cell.angle_gamma   90.00
#
_symmetry.space_group_name_H-M   'P 1'
#
loop_
_entity.id
_entity.type
_entity.pdbx_description
1 polymer ?
#
loop_
_entity_poly.entity_id
_entity_poly.type
_entity_poly.pdbx_seq_one_letter_code
_entity_poly.pdbx_strand_id
1 'polypeptide(L)'
;MKTKFIALLLFCVGLVACTEKDGDKANHPAAQFNTNIDSLSYALGMGYSASKAELEMILDKSGSDKAFIEQLLKGVKDGISDANKEELAYYIGLEAGVNMRSQIIEVAEEQLFGDDSTQQLNIDNFIAGFCDVIDGKQDFKVNGAVLEPAMATDYVQQTIDQIKLDRFTRRYPKERKASDDFFRQIAQEKGIDSLDCGIYYKVLKKGRGPKPTIGNIVSIEYEGKLIDGTLITTSHAITDVAVKDGIINFPGFTDMVTNMPLGSEWIGYIPWQLCYGPEGYSDMIPPFSSIIFKVKLYNIK
;
A
#
# COMPACT_ATOMS: atom_id res chain seq x y z
N MET A 1 -22.02 -8.29 -21.98
CA MET A 1 -21.27 -9.41 -21.35
C MET A 1 -19.77 -9.13 -21.47
N LYS A 2 -19.14 -8.64 -20.40
CA LYS A 2 -17.68 -8.52 -20.32
C LYS A 2 -17.22 -9.49 -19.25
N THR A 3 -16.91 -10.71 -19.66
CA THR A 3 -16.36 -11.74 -18.79
C THR A 3 -14.93 -11.33 -18.46
N LYS A 4 -14.69 -10.89 -17.22
CA LYS A 4 -13.34 -10.77 -16.68
C LYS A 4 -12.81 -12.20 -16.54
N PHE A 5 -11.83 -12.55 -17.37
CA PHE A 5 -11.06 -13.77 -17.20
C PHE A 5 -10.31 -13.67 -15.87
N ILE A 6 -10.70 -14.50 -14.91
CA ILE A 6 -9.87 -14.84 -13.76
C ILE A 6 -8.69 -15.62 -14.35
N ALA A 7 -7.52 -15.01 -14.31
CA ALA A 7 -6.29 -15.65 -14.75
C ALA A 7 -5.96 -16.74 -13.73
N LEU A 8 -6.34 -17.98 -14.08
CA LEU A 8 -5.84 -19.19 -13.44
C LEU A 8 -4.32 -19.14 -13.54
N LEU A 9 -3.62 -19.12 -12.40
CA LEU A 9 -2.16 -19.18 -12.31
C LEU A 9 -1.69 -20.48 -12.96
N LEU A 10 -1.38 -20.41 -14.26
CA LEU A 10 -0.51 -21.37 -14.91
C LEU A 10 0.86 -21.22 -14.24
N PHE A 11 1.28 -22.26 -13.52
CA PHE A 11 2.68 -22.47 -13.18
C PHE A 11 3.49 -22.66 -14.48
N CYS A 12 3.80 -21.56 -15.16
CA CYS A 12 4.79 -21.57 -16.22
C CYS A 12 6.16 -21.36 -15.57
N VAL A 13 6.77 -22.46 -15.11
CA VAL A 13 8.18 -22.45 -14.71
C VAL A 13 9.02 -22.90 -15.90
N GLY A 14 10.00 -22.07 -16.27
CA GLY A 14 10.88 -22.29 -17.40
C GLY A 14 11.82 -23.47 -17.17
N LEU A 15 11.92 -24.32 -18.19
CA LEU A 15 12.77 -25.52 -18.24
C LEU A 15 14.24 -25.25 -17.88
N VAL A 16 14.71 -25.87 -16.79
CA VAL A 16 16.09 -26.37 -16.70
C VAL A 16 16.04 -27.81 -16.18
N ALA A 17 16.39 -28.75 -17.05
CA ALA A 17 16.49 -30.16 -16.72
C ALA A 17 17.81 -30.44 -15.99
N CYS A 18 17.73 -30.88 -14.74
CA CYS A 18 18.82 -31.60 -14.09
C CYS A 18 18.29 -32.90 -13.47
N THR A 19 18.91 -34.01 -13.88
CA THR A 19 18.60 -35.37 -13.44
C THR A 19 19.31 -35.67 -12.13
N GLU A 20 18.59 -36.07 -11.09
CA GLU A 20 19.17 -36.79 -9.96
C GLU A 20 18.31 -38.00 -9.56
N LYS A 21 19.01 -39.06 -9.16
CA LYS A 21 18.51 -40.41 -8.87
C LYS A 21 18.17 -40.56 -7.38
N ASP A 22 17.01 -41.18 -7.18
CA ASP A 22 16.57 -42.09 -6.10
C ASP A 22 16.86 -41.76 -4.63
N GLY A 23 15.76 -41.56 -3.89
CA GLY A 23 15.69 -41.68 -2.43
C GLY A 23 14.23 -41.64 -1.96
N ASP A 24 13.73 -42.81 -1.53
CA ASP A 24 12.41 -43.10 -0.92
C ASP A 24 11.14 -42.79 -1.72
N LYS A 25 10.50 -43.88 -2.20
CA LYS A 25 9.22 -43.84 -2.92
C LYS A 25 8.09 -43.51 -1.96
N ALA A 26 7.75 -42.23 -1.89
CA ALA A 26 6.36 -41.86 -1.74
C ALA A 26 5.54 -42.38 -2.94
N ASN A 27 4.23 -42.45 -2.75
CA ASN A 27 3.25 -43.27 -3.46
C ASN A 27 2.99 -42.85 -4.93
N HIS A 28 4.03 -42.77 -5.76
CA HIS A 28 3.93 -42.36 -7.16
C HIS A 28 3.52 -43.50 -8.10
N PRO A 29 2.60 -43.26 -9.06
CA PRO A 29 2.26 -44.25 -10.08
C PRO A 29 3.47 -44.62 -10.93
N ALA A 30 3.68 -45.91 -11.19
CA ALA A 30 4.67 -46.35 -12.16
C ALA A 30 4.18 -46.06 -13.59
N ALA A 31 5.02 -45.41 -14.40
CA ALA A 31 4.70 -45.11 -15.79
C ALA A 31 4.55 -46.40 -16.61
N GLN A 32 3.52 -46.46 -17.46
CA GLN A 32 3.29 -47.52 -18.42
C GLN A 32 3.22 -46.91 -19.81
N PHE A 33 3.83 -47.55 -20.82
CA PHE A 33 3.96 -47.01 -22.18
C PHE A 33 3.35 -47.99 -23.21
N ASN A 34 2.12 -48.43 -22.96
CA ASN A 34 1.47 -49.46 -23.77
C ASN A 34 0.97 -48.89 -25.11
N THR A 35 0.69 -47.60 -25.16
CA THR A 35 0.19 -46.87 -26.33
C THR A 35 0.88 -45.53 -26.53
N ASN A 36 0.73 -44.94 -27.73
CA ASN A 36 1.18 -43.57 -28.00
C ASN A 36 0.45 -42.54 -27.11
N ILE A 37 -0.78 -42.84 -26.65
CA ILE A 37 -1.54 -41.97 -25.75
C ILE A 37 -0.93 -42.00 -24.35
N ASP A 38 -0.44 -43.15 -23.88
CA ASP A 38 0.25 -43.26 -22.60
C ASP A 38 1.57 -42.46 -22.62
N SER A 39 2.33 -42.60 -23.71
CA SER A 39 3.55 -41.81 -23.94
C SER A 39 3.28 -40.30 -24.02
N LEU A 40 2.19 -39.88 -24.68
CA LEU A 40 1.75 -38.48 -24.70
C LEU A 40 1.36 -37.99 -23.30
N SER A 41 0.62 -38.79 -22.53
CA SER A 41 0.19 -38.43 -21.17
C SER A 41 1.39 -38.25 -20.24
N TYR A 42 2.37 -39.13 -20.32
CA TYR A 42 3.64 -39.00 -19.60
C TYR A 42 4.39 -37.73 -20.02
N ALA A 43 4.49 -37.46 -21.34
CA ALA A 43 5.14 -36.25 -21.85
C ALA A 43 4.43 -34.95 -21.44
N LEU A 44 3.09 -34.96 -21.39
CA LEU A 44 2.31 -33.84 -20.84
C LEU A 44 2.64 -33.62 -19.37
N GLY A 45 2.67 -34.68 -18.56
CA GLY A 45 3.08 -34.60 -17.15
C GLY A 45 4.48 -34.00 -16.97
N MET A 46 5.46 -34.43 -17.78
CA MET A 46 6.80 -33.83 -17.79
C MET A 46 6.75 -32.34 -18.17
N GLY A 47 6.00 -31.99 -19.23
CA GLY A 47 5.92 -30.63 -19.77
C GLY A 47 5.23 -29.62 -18.86
N TYR A 48 4.36 -30.07 -17.96
CA TYR A 48 3.67 -29.22 -16.97
C TYR A 48 4.21 -29.39 -15.53
N SER A 49 5.29 -30.15 -15.34
CA SER A 49 5.93 -30.32 -14.04
C SER A 49 6.95 -29.22 -13.74
N ALA A 50 7.20 -28.98 -12.46
CA ALA A 50 8.34 -28.21 -11.98
C ALA A 50 9.32 -29.15 -11.27
N SER A 51 10.58 -28.74 -11.18
CA SER A 51 11.58 -29.45 -10.37
C SER A 51 11.21 -29.42 -8.88
N LYS A 52 11.74 -30.38 -8.11
CA LYS A 52 11.56 -30.43 -6.65
C LYS A 52 11.94 -29.11 -5.99
N ALA A 53 13.07 -28.52 -6.38
CA ALA A 53 13.54 -27.24 -5.83
C ALA A 53 12.57 -26.08 -6.13
N GLU A 54 11.94 -26.07 -7.30
CA GLU A 54 10.94 -25.05 -7.65
C GLU A 54 9.65 -25.25 -6.83
N LEU A 55 9.19 -26.48 -6.67
CA LEU A 55 8.03 -26.80 -5.82
C LEU A 55 8.28 -26.42 -4.35
N GLU A 56 9.47 -26.72 -3.84
CA GLU A 56 9.91 -26.30 -2.50
C GLU A 56 9.96 -24.78 -2.35
N MET A 57 10.47 -24.06 -3.36
CA MET A 57 10.46 -22.59 -3.37
C MET A 57 9.04 -22.03 -3.39
N ILE A 58 8.10 -22.67 -4.10
CA ILE A 58 6.69 -22.27 -4.13
C ILE A 58 6.05 -22.45 -2.75
N LEU A 59 6.31 -23.59 -2.09
CA LEU A 59 5.84 -23.84 -0.73
C LEU A 59 6.35 -22.77 0.23
N ASP A 60 7.65 -22.49 0.22
CA ASP A 60 8.27 -21.43 1.05
C ASP A 60 7.61 -20.07 0.82
N LYS A 61 7.48 -19.66 -0.45
CA LYS A 61 6.89 -18.35 -0.82
C LYS A 61 5.41 -18.23 -0.47
N SER A 62 4.72 -19.37 -0.35
CA SER A 62 3.31 -19.43 0.01
C SER A 62 3.09 -19.54 1.53
N GLY A 63 4.17 -19.48 2.33
CA GLY A 63 4.10 -19.62 3.79
C GLY A 63 3.93 -21.07 4.28
N SER A 64 4.14 -22.06 3.41
CA SER A 64 4.14 -23.48 3.74
C SER A 64 5.57 -23.99 3.95
N ASP A 65 5.71 -25.23 4.43
CA ASP A 65 6.99 -25.91 4.62
C ASP A 65 7.29 -26.87 3.45
N LYS A 66 8.56 -26.95 3.04
CA LYS A 66 9.09 -27.91 2.05
C LYS A 66 8.78 -29.36 2.38
N ALA A 67 8.65 -29.68 3.67
CA ALA A 67 8.26 -30.99 4.17
C ALA A 67 6.88 -31.44 3.62
N PHE A 68 6.06 -30.52 3.12
CA PHE A 68 4.72 -30.81 2.61
C PHE A 68 4.65 -31.04 1.09
N ILE A 69 5.77 -31.33 0.42
CA ILE A 69 5.78 -31.62 -1.02
C ILE A 69 4.89 -32.80 -1.40
N GLU A 70 4.77 -33.81 -0.54
CA GLU A 70 3.89 -34.96 -0.77
C GLU A 70 2.41 -34.57 -0.74
N GLN A 71 2.02 -33.66 0.16
CA GLN A 71 0.67 -33.12 0.21
C GLN A 71 0.37 -32.28 -1.03
N LEU A 72 1.35 -31.52 -1.52
CA LEU A 72 1.24 -30.79 -2.79
C LEU A 72 1.02 -31.74 -3.97
N LEU A 73 1.84 -32.77 -4.11
CA LEU A 73 1.73 -33.75 -5.20
C LEU A 73 0.41 -34.54 -5.14
N LYS A 74 -0.06 -34.86 -3.92
CA LYS A 74 -1.39 -35.42 -3.71
C LYS A 74 -2.48 -34.48 -4.20
N GLY A 75 -2.43 -33.19 -3.85
CA GLY A 75 -3.40 -32.19 -4.30
C GLY A 75 -3.44 -32.04 -5.83
N VAL A 76 -2.28 -32.05 -6.50
CA VAL A 76 -2.19 -32.03 -7.97
C VAL A 76 -2.85 -33.26 -8.58
N LYS A 77 -2.58 -34.45 -8.02
CA LYS A 77 -3.19 -35.70 -8.49
C LYS A 77 -4.71 -35.69 -8.32
N ASP A 78 -5.19 -35.32 -7.14
CA ASP A 78 -6.62 -35.31 -6.81
C ASP A 78 -7.36 -34.28 -7.70
N GLY A 79 -6.78 -33.09 -7.88
CA GLY A 79 -7.35 -32.03 -8.72
C GLY A 79 -7.46 -32.36 -10.21
N ILE A 80 -6.53 -33.13 -10.77
CA ILE A 80 -6.57 -33.54 -12.19
C ILE A 80 -7.50 -34.74 -12.42
N SER A 81 -7.60 -35.64 -11.45
CA SER A 81 -8.20 -36.96 -11.67
C SER A 81 -9.72 -37.00 -11.46
N ASP A 82 -10.26 -36.22 -10.51
CA ASP A 82 -11.70 -36.32 -10.16
C ASP A 82 -12.19 -35.15 -9.27
N ALA A 83 -11.85 -33.90 -9.56
CA ALA A 83 -12.35 -32.78 -8.76
C ALA A 83 -13.88 -32.68 -8.89
N ASN A 84 -14.60 -33.05 -7.83
CA ASN A 84 -16.04 -32.90 -7.80
C ASN A 84 -16.43 -31.40 -7.77
N LYS A 85 -17.64 -31.03 -8.19
CA LYS A 85 -18.04 -29.60 -8.29
C LYS A 85 -18.01 -28.87 -6.94
N GLU A 86 -18.24 -29.58 -5.85
CA GLU A 86 -18.23 -29.03 -4.49
C GLU A 86 -16.80 -28.77 -4.02
N GLU A 87 -15.89 -29.70 -4.27
CA GLU A 87 -14.45 -29.57 -4.05
C GLU A 87 -13.88 -28.42 -4.87
N LEU A 88 -14.26 -28.30 -6.15
CA LEU A 88 -13.83 -27.18 -6.98
C LEU A 88 -14.29 -25.83 -6.39
N ALA A 89 -15.54 -25.74 -5.93
CA ALA A 89 -16.04 -24.54 -5.26
C ALA A 89 -15.28 -24.23 -3.97
N TYR A 90 -14.96 -25.26 -3.17
CA TYR A 90 -14.13 -25.13 -1.97
C TYR A 90 -12.73 -24.61 -2.31
N TYR A 91 -12.06 -25.16 -3.32
CA TYR A 91 -10.72 -24.72 -3.72
C TYR A 91 -10.71 -23.29 -4.25
N ILE A 92 -11.70 -22.89 -5.04
CA ILE A 92 -11.87 -21.50 -5.47
C ILE A 92 -12.05 -20.57 -4.26
N GLY A 93 -12.87 -20.98 -3.29
CA GLY A 93 -13.08 -20.23 -2.05
C GLY A 93 -11.81 -20.14 -1.19
N LEU A 94 -11.06 -21.23 -1.08
CA LEU A 94 -9.79 -21.28 -0.34
C LEU A 94 -8.74 -20.37 -0.99
N GLU A 95 -8.57 -20.43 -2.30
CA GLU A 95 -7.66 -19.56 -3.04
C GLU A 95 -8.02 -18.08 -2.84
N ALA A 96 -9.31 -17.74 -2.98
CA ALA A 96 -9.80 -16.39 -2.72
C ALA A 96 -9.54 -15.96 -1.27
N GLY A 97 -9.78 -16.83 -0.29
CA GLY A 97 -9.54 -16.57 1.13
C GLY A 97 -8.06 -16.32 1.45
N VAL A 98 -7.14 -17.12 0.89
CA VAL A 98 -5.69 -16.91 1.03
C VAL A 98 -5.26 -15.57 0.41
N ASN A 99 -5.83 -15.21 -0.74
CA ASN A 99 -5.57 -13.91 -1.37
C ASN A 99 -6.09 -12.75 -0.50
N MET A 100 -7.31 -12.86 0.05
CA MET A 100 -7.87 -11.86 0.95
C MET A 100 -7.06 -11.72 2.25
N ARG A 101 -6.56 -12.83 2.80
CA ARG A 101 -5.70 -12.80 3.99
C ARG A 101 -4.46 -11.94 3.74
N SER A 102 -3.74 -12.20 2.66
CA SER A 102 -2.51 -11.47 2.32
C SER A 102 -2.74 -10.02 1.87
N GLN A 103 -3.78 -9.76 1.06
CA GLN A 103 -3.98 -8.45 0.43
C GLN A 103 -4.90 -7.50 1.21
N ILE A 104 -5.76 -8.03 2.09
CA ILE A 104 -6.76 -7.24 2.80
C ILE A 104 -6.49 -7.28 4.30
N ILE A 105 -6.46 -8.47 4.90
CA ILE A 105 -6.37 -8.61 6.36
C ILE A 105 -4.99 -8.17 6.86
N GLU A 106 -3.92 -8.76 6.33
CA GLU A 106 -2.55 -8.45 6.78
C GLU A 106 -2.17 -6.99 6.51
N VAL A 107 -2.56 -6.44 5.36
CA VAL A 107 -2.36 -5.03 5.04
C VAL A 107 -3.11 -4.11 6.01
N ALA A 108 -4.36 -4.44 6.36
CA ALA A 108 -5.13 -3.66 7.32
C ALA A 108 -4.55 -3.77 8.75
N GLU A 109 -4.12 -4.97 9.17
CA GLU A 109 -3.47 -5.20 10.46
C GLU A 109 -2.15 -4.44 10.57
N GLU A 110 -1.31 -4.45 9.53
CA GLU A 110 -0.07 -3.68 9.48
C GLU A 110 -0.35 -2.16 9.62
N GLN A 111 -1.37 -1.64 8.94
CA GLN A 111 -1.75 -0.24 9.07
C GLN A 111 -2.25 0.11 10.48
N LEU A 112 -3.10 -0.75 11.05
CA LEU A 112 -3.76 -0.56 12.34
C LEU A 112 -2.82 -0.78 13.54
N PHE A 113 -1.95 -1.76 13.47
CA PHE A 113 -1.16 -2.25 14.61
C PHE A 113 0.35 -2.11 14.41
N GLY A 114 0.83 -1.90 13.18
CA GLY A 114 2.26 -1.83 12.88
C GLY A 114 2.95 -3.12 13.29
N ASP A 115 4.01 -3.02 14.08
CA ASP A 115 4.78 -4.17 14.58
C ASP A 115 4.09 -4.94 15.72
N ASP A 116 2.92 -4.51 16.20
CA ASP A 116 2.20 -5.19 17.28
C ASP A 116 1.41 -6.40 16.77
N SER A 117 2.12 -7.52 16.63
CA SER A 117 1.57 -8.80 16.18
C SER A 117 0.59 -9.46 17.16
N THR A 118 0.37 -8.87 18.35
CA THR A 118 -0.58 -9.39 19.34
C THR A 118 -2.02 -8.96 19.06
N GLN A 119 -2.21 -7.96 18.20
CA GLN A 119 -3.53 -7.48 17.77
C GLN A 119 -3.84 -7.98 16.36
N GLN A 120 -5.08 -8.45 16.17
CA GLN A 120 -5.55 -8.99 14.90
C GLN A 120 -6.99 -8.57 14.67
N LEU A 121 -7.37 -8.47 13.40
CA LEU A 121 -8.76 -8.32 13.02
C LEU A 121 -9.54 -9.59 13.36
N ASN A 122 -10.79 -9.42 13.79
CA ASN A 122 -11.66 -10.54 14.05
C ASN A 122 -12.16 -11.13 12.72
N ILE A 123 -11.65 -12.31 12.36
CA ILE A 123 -11.97 -12.97 11.09
C ILE A 123 -13.44 -13.40 11.02
N ASP A 124 -14.04 -13.81 12.14
CA ASP A 124 -15.45 -14.21 12.17
C ASP A 124 -16.36 -13.04 11.76
N ASN A 125 -16.08 -11.82 12.24
CA ASN A 125 -16.80 -10.62 11.86
C ASN A 125 -16.55 -10.22 10.39
N PHE A 126 -15.33 -10.41 9.89
CA PHE A 126 -15.02 -10.19 8.46
C PHE A 126 -15.86 -11.11 7.58
N ILE A 127 -15.89 -12.41 7.89
CA ILE A 127 -16.69 -13.40 7.16
C ILE A 127 -18.18 -13.13 7.32
N ALA A 128 -18.65 -12.75 8.51
CA ALA A 128 -20.05 -12.38 8.73
C ALA A 128 -20.49 -11.23 7.82
N GLY A 129 -19.68 -10.16 7.72
CA GLY A 129 -19.96 -9.04 6.81
C GLY A 129 -19.96 -9.46 5.34
N PHE A 130 -19.05 -10.36 4.95
CA PHE A 130 -18.98 -10.91 3.60
C PHE A 130 -20.22 -11.75 3.26
N CYS A 131 -20.61 -12.67 4.15
CA CYS A 131 -21.79 -13.52 3.99
C CYS A 131 -23.09 -12.72 3.99
N ASP A 132 -23.24 -11.73 4.88
CA ASP A 132 -24.42 -10.86 4.94
C ASP A 132 -24.71 -10.18 3.59
N VAL A 133 -23.67 -9.76 2.85
CA VAL A 133 -23.81 -9.20 1.50
C VAL A 133 -24.26 -10.24 0.50
N ILE A 134 -23.68 -11.45 0.54
CA ILE A 134 -24.07 -12.56 -0.36
C ILE A 134 -25.51 -12.99 -0.12
N ASP A 135 -25.92 -13.06 1.14
CA ASP A 135 -27.26 -13.46 1.57
C ASP A 135 -28.30 -12.35 1.34
N GLY A 136 -27.88 -11.17 0.87
CA GLY A 136 -28.76 -10.08 0.47
C GLY A 136 -29.41 -9.35 1.64
N LYS A 137 -28.75 -9.32 2.82
CA LYS A 137 -29.16 -8.49 3.96
C LYS A 137 -29.34 -7.04 3.52
N GLN A 138 -30.34 -6.35 4.07
CA GLN A 138 -30.68 -4.98 3.66
C GLN A 138 -30.35 -3.95 4.75
N ASP A 139 -30.24 -4.40 6.00
CA ASP A 139 -30.17 -3.59 7.20
C ASP A 139 -28.78 -3.74 7.85
N PHE A 140 -27.77 -3.33 7.10
CA PHE A 140 -26.39 -3.28 7.56
C PHE A 140 -26.21 -2.21 8.64
N LYS A 141 -25.63 -2.64 9.77
CA LYS A 141 -25.29 -1.74 10.87
C LYS A 141 -23.87 -2.01 11.35
N VAL A 142 -23.08 -0.95 11.44
CA VAL A 142 -21.74 -0.97 12.03
C VAL A 142 -21.71 0.06 13.15
N ASN A 143 -21.35 -0.37 14.35
CA ASN A 143 -21.37 0.48 15.56
C ASN A 143 -22.70 1.22 15.79
N GLY A 144 -23.83 0.57 15.47
CA GLY A 144 -25.17 1.11 15.66
C GLY A 144 -25.64 2.09 14.57
N ALA A 145 -24.76 2.51 13.65
CA ALA A 145 -25.09 3.34 12.50
C ALA A 145 -25.36 2.47 11.26
N VAL A 146 -26.29 2.93 10.40
CA VAL A 146 -26.52 2.29 9.10
C VAL A 146 -25.30 2.52 8.21
N LEU A 147 -24.81 1.45 7.58
CA LEU A 147 -23.68 1.50 6.66
C LEU A 147 -23.94 0.60 5.45
N GLU A 148 -24.36 1.22 4.34
CA GLU A 148 -24.55 0.50 3.08
C GLU A 148 -23.23 -0.08 2.55
N PRO A 149 -23.24 -1.24 1.86
CA PRO A 149 -22.01 -1.85 1.33
C PRO A 149 -21.19 -0.91 0.44
N ALA A 150 -21.84 -0.04 -0.33
CA ALA A 150 -21.18 0.95 -1.18
C ALA A 150 -20.35 1.99 -0.39
N MET A 151 -20.65 2.18 0.90
CA MET A 151 -19.98 3.12 1.80
C MET A 151 -18.93 2.44 2.68
N ALA A 152 -18.85 1.10 2.67
CA ALA A 152 -18.00 0.35 3.57
C ALA A 152 -16.51 0.66 3.37
N THR A 153 -16.07 0.84 2.13
CA THR A 153 -14.66 1.18 1.82
C THR A 153 -14.26 2.52 2.43
N ASP A 154 -15.08 3.55 2.29
CA ASP A 154 -14.80 4.87 2.88
C ASP A 154 -14.78 4.81 4.40
N TYR A 155 -15.73 4.07 5.01
CA TYR A 155 -15.75 3.84 6.44
C TYR A 155 -14.48 3.14 6.94
N VAL A 156 -14.02 2.10 6.24
CA VAL A 156 -12.79 1.37 6.58
C VAL A 156 -11.59 2.32 6.53
N GLN A 157 -11.42 3.07 5.44
CA GLN A 157 -10.29 3.98 5.27
C GLN A 157 -10.27 5.05 6.38
N GLN A 158 -11.40 5.72 6.61
CA GLN A 158 -11.52 6.76 7.65
C GLN A 158 -11.26 6.20 9.05
N THR A 159 -11.77 5.00 9.34
CA THR A 159 -11.59 4.36 10.65
C THR A 159 -10.15 3.95 10.87
N ILE A 160 -9.48 3.39 9.86
CA ILE A 160 -8.04 3.07 9.92
C ILE A 160 -7.24 4.35 10.17
N ASP A 161 -7.47 5.42 9.40
CA ASP A 161 -6.75 6.69 9.54
C ASP A 161 -6.93 7.30 10.94
N GLN A 162 -8.15 7.21 11.50
CA GLN A 162 -8.43 7.67 12.85
C GLN A 162 -7.72 6.84 13.93
N ILE A 163 -7.78 5.50 13.83
CA ILE A 163 -7.10 4.61 14.78
C ILE A 163 -5.58 4.85 14.72
N LYS A 164 -5.04 4.97 13.51
CA LYS A 164 -3.63 5.27 13.24
C LYS A 164 -3.22 6.58 13.91
N LEU A 165 -3.99 7.65 13.70
CA LEU A 165 -3.79 8.96 14.31
C LEU A 165 -3.82 8.89 15.85
N ASP A 166 -4.80 8.19 16.43
CA ASP A 166 -4.94 8.06 17.88
C ASP A 166 -3.79 7.27 18.52
N ARG A 167 -3.31 6.23 17.82
CA ARG A 167 -2.13 5.45 18.23
C ARG A 167 -0.87 6.33 18.20
N PHE A 168 -0.60 7.00 17.09
CA PHE A 168 0.57 7.88 16.98
C PHE A 168 0.51 9.03 17.98
N THR A 169 -0.67 9.62 18.20
CA THR A 169 -0.87 10.68 19.20
C THR A 169 -0.50 10.21 20.60
N ARG A 170 -0.90 8.99 20.97
CA ARG A 170 -0.57 8.40 22.29
C ARG A 170 0.93 8.12 22.42
N ARG A 171 1.58 7.69 21.34
CA ARG A 171 3.01 7.34 21.33
C ARG A 171 3.94 8.55 21.23
N TYR A 172 3.53 9.59 20.50
CA TYR A 172 4.32 10.80 20.20
C TYR A 172 3.57 12.09 20.60
N PRO A 173 3.14 12.22 21.88
CA PRO A 173 2.36 13.37 22.32
C PRO A 173 3.18 14.66 22.33
N LYS A 174 4.51 14.58 22.47
CA LYS A 174 5.40 15.75 22.52
C LYS A 174 5.56 16.37 21.13
N GLU A 175 5.75 15.54 20.12
CA GLU A 175 5.93 15.91 18.73
C GLU A 175 4.65 16.57 18.21
N ARG A 176 3.49 15.95 18.44
CA ARG A 176 2.18 16.54 18.13
C ARG A 176 2.01 17.89 18.83
N LYS A 177 2.27 17.96 20.14
CA LYS A 177 2.13 19.21 20.90
C LYS A 177 3.08 20.30 20.40
N ALA A 178 4.32 19.96 20.05
CA ALA A 178 5.30 20.91 19.54
C ALA A 178 4.82 21.54 18.23
N SER A 179 4.27 20.72 17.32
CA SER A 179 3.64 21.23 16.11
C SER A 179 2.43 22.13 16.41
N ASP A 180 1.52 21.70 17.30
CA ASP A 180 0.33 22.48 17.65
C ASP A 180 0.68 23.83 18.32
N ASP A 181 1.70 23.84 19.18
CA ASP A 181 2.22 25.05 19.82
C ASP A 181 2.84 26.00 18.78
N PHE A 182 3.61 25.45 17.83
CA PHE A 182 4.23 26.22 16.76
C PHE A 182 3.18 26.95 15.91
N PHE A 183 2.14 26.26 15.44
CA PHE A 183 1.10 26.91 14.64
C PHE A 183 0.26 27.93 15.42
N ARG A 184 0.08 27.73 16.74
CA ARG A 184 -0.53 28.75 17.60
C ARG A 184 0.29 30.04 17.66
N GLN A 185 1.62 29.94 17.61
CA GLN A 185 2.51 31.10 17.58
C GLN A 185 2.53 31.75 16.19
N ILE A 186 2.66 30.95 15.13
CA ILE A 186 2.68 31.42 13.74
C ILE A 186 1.39 32.20 13.39
N ALA A 187 0.23 31.71 13.85
CA ALA A 187 -1.05 32.39 13.62
C ALA A 187 -1.15 33.79 14.26
N GLN A 188 -0.30 34.11 15.23
CA GLN A 188 -0.27 35.41 15.92
C GLN A 188 0.85 36.33 15.44
N GLU A 189 1.78 35.82 14.62
CA GLU A 189 2.93 36.59 14.17
C GLU A 189 2.52 37.63 13.12
N LYS A 190 3.05 38.85 13.27
CA LYS A 190 2.76 39.94 12.33
C LYS A 190 3.43 39.68 10.97
N GLY A 191 2.67 39.89 9.90
CA GLY A 191 3.14 39.74 8.53
C GLY A 191 3.14 38.29 8.04
N ILE A 192 2.43 37.41 8.75
CA ILE A 192 2.07 36.07 8.30
C ILE A 192 0.62 36.10 7.82
N ASP A 193 0.40 35.58 6.61
CA ASP A 193 -0.91 35.34 6.02
C ASP A 193 -1.24 33.84 6.05
N SER A 194 -2.49 33.45 5.74
CA SER A 194 -2.94 32.05 5.72
C SER A 194 -3.64 31.68 4.42
N LEU A 195 -3.56 30.40 4.05
CA LEU A 195 -4.37 29.76 3.01
C LEU A 195 -5.50 28.96 3.66
N ASP A 196 -6.60 28.74 2.93
CA ASP A 196 -7.78 28.02 3.42
C ASP A 196 -7.49 26.58 3.86
N CYS A 197 -6.44 25.96 3.32
CA CYS A 197 -5.99 24.62 3.71
C CYS A 197 -5.19 24.59 5.04
N GLY A 198 -4.99 25.73 5.70
CA GLY A 198 -4.29 25.81 6.99
C GLY A 198 -2.78 26.04 6.90
N ILE A 199 -2.24 26.23 5.69
CA ILE A 199 -0.86 26.70 5.49
C ILE A 199 -0.77 28.18 5.87
N TYR A 200 0.24 28.53 6.65
CA TYR A 200 0.60 29.92 6.90
C TYR A 200 1.80 30.29 6.04
N TYR A 201 1.94 31.54 5.65
CA TYR A 201 3.08 31.97 4.85
C TYR A 201 3.47 33.41 5.09
N LYS A 202 4.72 33.73 4.79
CA LYS A 202 5.31 35.07 4.81
C LYS A 202 5.88 35.41 3.45
N VAL A 203 5.42 36.50 2.85
CA VAL A 203 5.93 36.98 1.57
C VAL A 203 7.23 37.75 1.79
N LEU A 204 8.36 37.20 1.34
CA LEU A 204 9.66 37.90 1.35
C LEU A 204 9.83 38.77 0.12
N LYS A 205 9.35 38.30 -1.03
CA LYS A 205 9.30 39.06 -2.29
C LYS A 205 7.96 38.83 -2.98
N LYS A 206 7.29 39.94 -3.33
CA LYS A 206 6.01 39.88 -4.05
C LYS A 206 6.25 39.59 -5.54
N GLY A 207 5.73 38.46 -6.00
CA GLY A 207 5.61 38.13 -7.43
C GLY A 207 4.40 38.84 -8.07
N ARG A 208 4.39 38.90 -9.40
CA ARG A 208 3.30 39.53 -10.17
C ARG A 208 2.87 38.72 -11.39
N GLY A 209 3.53 37.59 -11.67
CA GLY A 209 3.17 36.73 -12.78
C GLY A 209 2.08 35.71 -12.41
N PRO A 210 1.75 34.80 -13.35
CA PRO A 210 0.74 33.76 -13.13
C PRO A 210 1.16 32.79 -12.01
N LYS A 211 0.17 32.08 -11.46
CA LYS A 211 0.37 31.00 -10.49
C LYS A 211 0.51 29.65 -11.21
N PRO A 212 1.36 28.72 -10.73
CA PRO A 212 1.45 27.36 -11.28
C PRO A 212 0.17 26.54 -11.04
N THR A 213 -0.01 25.48 -11.84
CA THR A 213 -1.09 24.48 -11.71
C THR A 213 -0.54 23.06 -11.60
N ILE A 214 -1.38 22.08 -11.26
CA ILE A 214 -0.99 20.67 -10.97
C ILE A 214 -0.26 19.95 -12.13
N GLY A 215 -0.27 20.48 -13.35
CA GLY A 215 0.50 19.92 -14.48
C GLY A 215 1.82 20.61 -14.79
N ASN A 216 2.15 21.71 -14.11
CA ASN A 216 3.33 22.51 -14.44
C ASN A 216 4.62 21.97 -13.83
N ILE A 217 5.74 22.34 -14.46
CA ILE A 217 7.06 22.26 -13.86
C ILE A 217 7.48 23.67 -13.46
N VAL A 218 7.92 23.84 -12.21
CA VAL A 218 8.42 25.13 -11.70
C VAL A 218 9.92 25.11 -11.56
N SER A 219 10.58 26.21 -11.94
CA SER A 219 12.00 26.40 -11.65
C SER A 219 12.13 27.19 -10.35
N ILE A 220 12.70 26.56 -9.32
CA ILE A 220 12.73 27.10 -7.96
C ILE A 220 14.11 26.98 -7.30
N GLU A 221 14.38 27.86 -6.36
CA GLU A 221 15.30 27.58 -5.26
C GLU A 221 14.48 27.33 -4.01
N TYR A 222 14.84 26.32 -3.22
CA TYR A 222 14.12 25.96 -2.02
C TYR A 222 15.02 25.49 -0.88
N GLU A 223 14.52 25.65 0.33
CA GLU A 223 15.06 25.09 1.55
C GLU A 223 13.89 24.59 2.41
N GLY A 224 13.90 23.31 2.78
CA GLY A 224 12.92 22.68 3.66
C GLY A 224 13.56 22.32 5.00
N LYS A 225 12.94 22.75 6.09
CA LYS A 225 13.41 22.54 7.47
C LYS A 225 12.28 22.08 8.39
N LEU A 226 12.60 21.25 9.38
CA LEU A 226 11.72 21.01 10.52
C LEU A 226 11.59 22.26 11.40
N ILE A 227 10.59 22.28 12.28
CA ILE A 227 10.33 23.43 13.17
C ILE A 227 11.47 23.72 14.18
N ASP A 228 12.33 22.73 14.44
CA ASP A 228 13.53 22.87 15.28
C ASP A 228 14.75 23.41 14.50
N GLY A 229 14.60 23.64 13.19
CA GLY A 229 15.64 24.12 12.29
C GLY A 229 16.43 23.04 11.56
N THR A 230 16.17 21.75 11.84
CA THR A 230 16.83 20.63 11.15
C THR A 230 16.55 20.70 9.65
N LEU A 231 17.62 20.73 8.84
CA LEU A 231 17.53 20.76 7.39
C LEU A 231 17.17 19.38 6.85
N ILE A 232 16.06 19.28 6.11
CA ILE A 232 15.61 18.02 5.50
C ILE A 232 15.85 18.00 3.99
N THR A 233 15.82 19.15 3.33
CA THR A 233 16.06 19.24 1.88
C THR A 233 16.47 20.65 1.47
N THR A 234 17.29 20.78 0.45
CA THR A 234 17.70 22.07 -0.11
C THR A 234 18.08 21.94 -1.58
N SER A 235 17.86 22.99 -2.36
CA SER A 235 18.38 23.10 -3.72
C SER A 235 19.74 23.79 -3.71
N HIS A 236 20.73 23.23 -4.40
CA HIS A 236 22.04 23.87 -4.58
C HIS A 236 22.08 24.88 -5.73
N ALA A 237 21.10 24.83 -6.63
CA ALA A 237 20.90 25.75 -7.75
C ALA A 237 19.41 25.81 -8.10
N ILE A 238 19.03 26.72 -9.00
CA ILE A 238 17.67 26.73 -9.57
C ILE A 238 17.36 25.35 -10.15
N THR A 239 16.35 24.68 -9.59
CA THR A 239 15.99 23.30 -9.89
C THR A 239 14.57 23.25 -10.43
N ASP A 240 14.37 22.45 -11.48
CA ASP A 240 13.04 22.16 -12.01
C ASP A 240 12.35 21.10 -11.15
N VAL A 241 11.16 21.42 -10.65
CA VAL A 241 10.35 20.55 -9.79
C VAL A 241 8.94 20.48 -10.38
N ALA A 242 8.44 19.28 -10.64
CA ALA A 242 7.04 19.09 -10.98
C ALA A 242 6.17 19.48 -9.78
N VAL A 243 5.13 20.26 -10.01
CA VAL A 243 4.25 20.79 -8.93
C VAL A 243 3.63 19.66 -8.11
N LYS A 244 3.33 18.53 -8.75
CA LYS A 244 2.86 17.29 -8.13
C LYS A 244 3.69 16.12 -8.66
N ASP A 245 3.86 15.07 -7.85
CA ASP A 245 4.60 13.85 -8.21
C ASP A 245 6.07 14.14 -8.59
N GLY A 246 6.62 15.25 -8.09
CA GLY A 246 8.01 15.64 -8.26
C GLY A 246 8.93 15.14 -7.14
N ILE A 247 10.15 15.67 -7.09
CA ILE A 247 11.12 15.34 -6.03
C ILE A 247 10.67 15.75 -4.63
N ILE A 248 9.76 16.72 -4.53
CA ILE A 248 9.05 17.10 -3.29
C ILE A 248 7.59 16.72 -3.51
N ASN A 249 7.16 15.63 -2.86
CA ASN A 249 5.84 15.06 -3.10
C ASN A 249 5.03 14.91 -1.80
N PHE A 250 4.54 16.02 -1.28
CA PHE A 250 3.51 16.03 -0.25
C PHE A 250 2.49 17.16 -0.51
N PRO A 251 1.24 17.02 -0.06
CA PRO A 251 0.14 17.92 -0.45
C PRO A 251 0.42 19.40 -0.18
N GLY A 252 0.96 19.72 0.99
CA GLY A 252 1.17 21.10 1.40
C GLY A 252 2.19 21.86 0.55
N PHE A 253 3.19 21.19 -0.03
CA PHE A 253 4.11 21.84 -0.97
C PHE A 253 3.39 22.22 -2.26
N THR A 254 2.56 21.32 -2.77
CA THR A 254 1.71 21.54 -3.95
C THR A 254 0.78 22.75 -3.71
N ASP A 255 0.08 22.75 -2.58
CA ASP A 255 -0.86 23.83 -2.21
C ASP A 255 -0.16 25.17 -2.04
N MET A 256 1.02 25.19 -1.41
CA MET A 256 1.83 26.41 -1.26
C MET A 256 2.27 26.94 -2.63
N VAL A 257 2.92 26.12 -3.46
CA VAL A 257 3.52 26.55 -4.74
C VAL A 257 2.46 27.00 -5.73
N THR A 258 1.31 26.32 -5.81
CA THR A 258 0.19 26.73 -6.67
C THR A 258 -0.45 28.04 -6.21
N ASN A 259 -0.15 28.51 -5.00
CA ASN A 259 -0.57 29.82 -4.51
C ASN A 259 0.47 30.94 -4.68
N MET A 260 1.70 30.60 -5.06
CA MET A 260 2.79 31.56 -5.25
C MET A 260 2.72 32.22 -6.64
N PRO A 261 2.55 33.55 -6.75
CA PRO A 261 2.66 34.24 -8.03
C PRO A 261 4.10 34.18 -8.56
N LEU A 262 4.28 33.94 -9.86
CA LEU A 262 5.61 33.92 -10.48
C LEU A 262 6.45 35.16 -10.11
N GLY A 263 7.71 34.91 -9.74
CA GLY A 263 8.68 35.89 -9.27
C GLY A 263 8.66 36.11 -7.75
N SER A 264 7.79 35.42 -7.01
CA SER A 264 7.72 35.55 -5.55
C SER A 264 8.79 34.75 -4.81
N GLU A 265 9.07 35.18 -3.58
CA GLU A 265 9.84 34.41 -2.60
C GLU A 265 9.03 34.37 -1.31
N TRP A 266 8.67 33.16 -0.85
CA TRP A 266 7.83 32.92 0.31
C TRP A 266 8.57 32.05 1.33
N ILE A 267 8.23 32.20 2.61
CA ILE A 267 8.38 31.16 3.62
C ILE A 267 6.98 30.60 3.87
N GLY A 268 6.74 29.33 3.61
CA GLY A 268 5.53 28.62 4.00
C GLY A 268 5.76 27.78 5.24
N TYR A 269 4.76 27.75 6.12
CA TYR A 269 4.68 26.96 7.33
C TYR A 269 3.56 25.94 7.11
N ILE A 270 3.96 24.69 6.90
CA ILE A 270 3.08 23.63 6.42
C ILE A 270 2.79 22.67 7.57
N PRO A 271 1.51 22.52 7.98
CA PRO A 271 1.15 21.68 9.12
C PRO A 271 1.34 20.21 8.77
N TRP A 272 1.64 19.38 9.79
CA TRP A 272 1.99 17.96 9.60
C TRP A 272 0.95 17.16 8.80
N GLN A 273 -0.34 17.53 8.89
CA GLN A 273 -1.44 16.93 8.14
C GLN A 273 -1.27 17.05 6.63
N LEU A 274 -0.58 18.09 6.18
CA LEU A 274 -0.28 18.36 4.78
C LEU A 274 1.16 17.94 4.41
N CYS A 275 1.92 17.36 5.34
CA CYS A 275 3.29 16.88 5.14
C CYS A 275 3.31 15.33 5.10
N TYR A 276 4.04 14.70 6.03
CA TYR A 276 4.21 13.25 6.14
C TYR A 276 3.35 12.62 7.24
N GLY A 277 2.33 13.36 7.73
CA GLY A 277 1.30 12.78 8.57
C GLY A 277 1.75 12.40 10.00
N PRO A 278 0.97 11.52 10.66
CA PRO A 278 1.30 11.01 12.00
C PRO A 278 2.57 10.16 12.00
N GLU A 279 2.92 9.51 10.89
CA GLU A 279 4.03 8.57 10.81
C GLU A 279 5.38 9.27 10.67
N GLY A 280 5.40 10.42 9.99
CA GLY A 280 6.65 11.00 9.50
C GLY A 280 7.19 10.24 8.29
N TYR A 281 8.48 10.37 8.03
CA TYR A 281 9.15 9.73 6.90
C TYR A 281 10.58 9.31 7.26
N SER A 282 10.80 8.00 7.29
CA SER A 282 12.08 7.39 7.67
C SER A 282 12.56 7.91 9.03
N ASP A 283 13.85 7.77 9.32
CA ASP A 283 14.48 8.35 10.51
C ASP A 283 14.74 9.86 10.34
N MET A 284 14.49 10.41 9.15
CA MET A 284 14.79 11.80 8.80
C MET A 284 13.69 12.78 9.26
N ILE A 285 12.43 12.36 9.18
CA ILE A 285 11.28 13.23 9.48
C ILE A 285 10.44 12.55 10.56
N PRO A 286 10.49 13.03 11.81
CA PRO A 286 9.72 12.46 12.91
C PRO A 286 8.19 12.49 12.70
N PRO A 287 7.42 11.68 13.44
CA PRO A 287 5.98 11.78 13.59
C PRO A 287 5.49 13.22 13.82
N PHE A 288 4.34 13.59 13.22
CA PHE A 288 3.72 14.90 13.39
C PHE A 288 4.63 16.10 13.01
N SER A 289 5.62 15.89 12.14
CA SER A 289 6.53 16.95 11.71
C SER A 289 5.84 17.93 10.77
N SER A 290 5.73 19.16 11.25
CA SER A 290 5.45 20.31 10.40
C SER A 290 6.73 20.83 9.75
N ILE A 291 6.59 21.38 8.54
CA ILE A 291 7.75 21.76 7.73
C ILE A 291 7.67 23.23 7.36
N ILE A 292 8.82 23.90 7.49
CA ILE A 292 9.04 25.26 7.04
C ILE A 292 9.74 25.18 5.68
N PHE A 293 9.10 25.70 4.63
CA PHE A 293 9.67 25.76 3.29
C PHE A 293 9.90 27.19 2.87
N LYS A 294 11.17 27.55 2.61
CA LYS A 294 11.51 28.78 1.93
C LYS A 294 11.63 28.48 0.44
N VAL A 295 10.85 29.15 -0.40
CA VAL A 295 10.84 28.92 -1.86
C VAL A 295 10.92 30.24 -2.60
N LYS A 296 11.75 30.27 -3.65
CA LYS A 296 11.80 31.35 -4.64
C LYS A 296 11.42 30.81 -6.00
N LEU A 297 10.37 31.38 -6.59
CA LEU A 297 9.78 30.92 -7.85
C LEU A 297 10.28 31.74 -9.04
N TYR A 298 11.09 31.11 -9.90
CA TYR A 298 11.74 31.76 -11.03
C TYR A 298 11.02 31.57 -12.36
N ASN A 299 10.41 30.40 -12.58
CA ASN A 299 9.74 30.10 -13.85
C ASN A 299 8.63 29.05 -13.70
N ILE A 300 7.72 29.00 -14.68
CA ILE A 300 6.66 28.00 -14.84
C ILE A 300 6.72 27.48 -16.27
N LYS A 301 6.71 26.16 -16.45
CA LYS A 301 6.75 25.44 -17.72
C LYS A 301 5.51 24.56 -17.88
#